data_AF-A0A7W0SEQ5-F1
#
_entry.id   AF-A0A7W0SEQ5-F1
#
_cell.length_a   1.000
_cell.length_b   1.000
_cell.length_c   1.000
_cell.angle_alpha   90.00
_cell.angle_beta   90.00
_cell.angle_gamma   90.00
#
_symmetry.space_group_name_H-M   'P 1'
#
loop_
_entity.id
_entity.type
_entity.pdbx_description
1 polymer ?
#
loop_
_entity_poly.entity_id
_entity_poly.type
_entity_poly.pdbx_seq_one_letter_code
_entity_poly.pdbx_strand_id
1 'polypeptide(L)'
;AVNELAARGKRVIIAGLDQDYTGRPFEPMPQLLSIAEFITKTHAICVKCGGTANYSQRTVESEERVEVGASDKYEARCRKCFVPHSDAPTPL
;
A
#
# COMPACT_ATOMS: atom_id res chain seq x y z
N ALA A 1 -18.58 1.80 -12.76
CA ALA A 1 -17.49 2.48 -13.52
C ALA A 1 -16.49 1.51 -14.16
N VAL A 2 -15.60 0.84 -13.41
CA VAL A 2 -14.53 -0.01 -14.01
C VAL A 2 -15.09 -1.14 -14.89
N ASN A 3 -16.06 -1.90 -14.38
CA ASN A 3 -16.72 -2.97 -15.17
C ASN A 3 -17.49 -2.43 -16.39
N GLU A 4 -18.05 -1.22 -16.32
CA GLU A 4 -18.71 -0.62 -17.48
C GLU A 4 -17.71 -0.28 -18.59
N LEU A 5 -16.50 0.20 -18.24
CA LEU A 5 -15.44 0.47 -19.21
C LEU A 5 -14.92 -0.83 -19.83
N ALA A 6 -14.69 -1.85 -19.00
CA ALA A 6 -14.29 -3.18 -19.47
C ALA A 6 -15.34 -3.80 -20.42
N ALA A 7 -16.63 -3.71 -20.06
CA ALA A 7 -17.75 -4.18 -20.90
C ALA A 7 -17.85 -3.43 -22.24
N ARG A 8 -17.36 -2.19 -22.32
CA ARG A 8 -17.23 -1.41 -23.57
C ARG A 8 -15.95 -1.73 -24.36
N GLY A 9 -15.26 -2.82 -24.02
CA GLY A 9 -14.04 -3.27 -24.70
C GLY A 9 -12.80 -2.44 -24.40
N LYS A 10 -12.79 -1.66 -23.31
CA LYS A 10 -11.61 -0.86 -22.92
C LYS A 10 -10.71 -1.68 -22.00
N ARG A 11 -9.40 -1.61 -22.22
CA ARG A 11 -8.41 -2.11 -21.26
C ARG A 11 -8.33 -1.12 -20.10
N VAL A 12 -8.67 -1.57 -18.90
CA VAL A 12 -8.56 -0.77 -17.67
C VAL A 12 -7.32 -1.23 -16.89
N ILE A 13 -6.46 -0.28 -16.53
CA ILE A 13 -5.28 -0.52 -15.70
C ILE A 13 -5.42 0.34 -14.44
N ILE A 14 -5.32 -0.30 -13.27
CA ILE A 14 -5.46 0.35 -11.97
C ILE A 14 -4.16 0.16 -11.21
N ALA A 15 -3.67 1.23 -10.59
CA ALA A 15 -2.53 1.20 -9.68
C ALA A 15 -2.91 1.95 -8.40
N GLY A 16 -2.56 1.38 -7.25
CA GLY A 16 -2.81 1.99 -5.95
C GLY A 16 -2.41 1.07 -4.82
N LEU A 17 -2.57 1.57 -3.60
CA LEU A 17 -2.31 0.81 -2.38
C LEU A 17 -3.51 -0.10 -2.08
N ASP A 18 -3.24 -1.36 -1.70
CA ASP A 18 -4.26 -2.29 -1.23
C ASP A 18 -4.46 -2.22 0.29
N GLN A 19 -3.49 -1.66 1.01
CA GLN A 19 -3.51 -1.46 2.45
C GLN A 19 -3.10 -0.03 2.82
N ASP A 20 -3.70 0.53 3.87
CA ASP A 20 -3.24 1.78 4.48
C ASP A 20 -2.06 1.56 5.43
N TYR A 21 -1.59 2.64 6.07
CA TYR A 21 -0.43 2.61 6.97
C TYR A 21 -0.63 1.74 8.21
N THR A 22 -1.87 1.38 8.56
CA THR A 22 -2.20 0.46 9.66
C THR A 22 -2.33 -1.00 9.19
N GLY A 23 -2.10 -1.26 7.90
CA GLY A 23 -2.25 -2.57 7.28
C GLY A 23 -3.70 -2.96 7.02
N ARG A 24 -4.64 -2.01 7.11
CA ARG A 24 -6.07 -2.25 6.85
C ARG A 24 -6.37 -2.06 5.37
N PRO A 25 -7.39 -2.75 4.82
CA PRO A 25 -7.81 -2.58 3.44
C PRO A 25 -8.00 -1.11 3.05
N PHE A 26 -7.42 -0.70 1.91
CA PHE A 26 -7.55 0.67 1.40
C PHE A 26 -8.59 0.73 0.30
N GLU A 27 -9.81 1.11 0.69
CA GLU A 27 -10.97 1.20 -0.18
C GLU A 27 -10.74 2.19 -1.33
N PRO A 28 -11.13 1.87 -2.58
CA PRO A 28 -11.90 0.69 -3.03
C PRO A 28 -11.04 -0.46 -3.59
N MET A 29 -9.74 -0.52 -3.25
CA MET A 29 -8.83 -1.49 -3.86
C MET A 29 -9.21 -2.96 -3.62
N PRO A 30 -9.68 -3.39 -2.43
CA PRO A 30 -10.09 -4.78 -2.19
C PRO A 30 -11.18 -5.27 -3.15
N GLN A 31 -12.14 -4.40 -3.48
CA GLN A 31 -13.24 -4.69 -4.39
C GLN A 31 -12.77 -4.72 -5.84
N LEU A 32 -11.79 -3.88 -6.20
CA LEU A 32 -11.19 -3.90 -7.52
C LEU A 32 -10.36 -5.17 -7.74
N LEU A 33 -9.65 -5.62 -6.70
CA LEU A 33 -8.90 -6.88 -6.74
C LEU A 33 -9.81 -8.09 -6.93
N SER A 34 -11.00 -8.14 -6.31
CA SER A 34 -11.88 -9.30 -6.42
C SER A 34 -12.52 -9.49 -7.80
N ILE A 35 -12.56 -8.44 -8.62
CA ILE A 35 -13.17 -8.46 -9.96
C ILE A 35 -12.13 -8.41 -11.10
N ALA A 36 -10.84 -8.21 -10.79
CA ALA A 36 -9.81 -8.05 -11.80
C ALA A 36 -9.42 -9.38 -12.46
N GLU A 37 -9.22 -9.39 -13.78
CA GLU A 37 -8.72 -10.55 -14.50
C GLU A 37 -7.23 -10.84 -14.22
N PHE A 38 -6.46 -9.78 -13.94
CA PHE A 38 -5.03 -9.88 -13.62
C PHE A 38 -4.67 -9.02 -12.41
N ILE A 39 -3.98 -9.64 -11.45
CA ILE A 39 -3.51 -8.97 -10.23
C ILE A 39 -2.00 -9.13 -10.16
N THR A 40 -1.29 -8.02 -9.99
CA THR A 40 0.15 -8.01 -9.67
C THR A 40 0.33 -7.22 -8.39
N LYS A 41 0.77 -7.89 -7.32
CA LYS A 41 1.16 -7.22 -6.08
C LYS A 41 2.66 -7.00 -6.08
N THR A 42 3.07 -5.73 -6.15
CA THR A 42 4.48 -5.37 -6.10
C THR A 42 4.98 -5.38 -4.66
N HIS A 43 6.23 -5.78 -4.48
CA HIS A 43 6.90 -5.79 -3.18
C HIS A 43 8.11 -4.88 -3.21
N ALA A 44 8.35 -4.20 -2.10
CA ALA A 44 9.53 -3.37 -1.89
C ALA A 44 10.59 -4.13 -1.08
N ILE A 45 11.67 -3.44 -0.72
CA ILE A 45 12.71 -3.94 0.19
C ILE A 45 12.48 -3.29 1.56
N CYS A 46 12.49 -4.10 2.62
CA CYS A 46 12.31 -3.64 3.99
C CYS A 46 13.49 -2.79 4.42
N VAL A 47 13.23 -1.53 4.76
CA VAL A 47 14.27 -0.58 5.20
C VAL A 47 14.93 -1.02 6.51
N LYS A 48 14.25 -1.81 7.36
CA LYS A 48 14.80 -2.29 8.66
C LYS A 48 15.77 -3.46 8.52
N CYS A 49 15.48 -4.38 7.60
CA CYS A 49 16.07 -5.72 7.64
C CYS A 49 16.42 -6.29 6.26
N GLY A 50 16.18 -5.57 5.17
CA GLY A 50 16.49 -5.99 3.80
C GLY A 50 15.60 -7.08 3.19
N GLY A 51 14.64 -7.62 3.94
CA GLY A 51 13.70 -8.64 3.43
C GLY A 51 12.59 -8.07 2.56
N THR A 52 11.75 -8.93 1.96
CA THR A 52 10.60 -8.51 1.14
C THR A 52 9.59 -7.70 1.97
N ALA A 53 9.27 -6.49 1.52
CA ALA A 53 8.34 -5.58 2.18
C ALA A 53 6.96 -5.57 1.52
N ASN A 54 5.94 -5.51 2.37
CA ASN A 54 4.53 -5.53 1.98
C ASN A 54 3.71 -4.42 2.64
N TYR A 55 4.31 -3.67 3.57
CA TYR A 55 3.62 -2.65 4.36
C TYR A 55 4.29 -1.29 4.18
N SER A 56 3.47 -0.24 4.20
CA SER A 56 3.91 1.15 4.26
C SER A 56 3.82 1.64 5.70
N GLN A 57 4.95 1.62 6.42
CA GLN A 57 5.04 2.09 7.80
C GLN A 57 5.06 3.62 7.80
N ARG A 58 4.12 4.24 8.52
CA ARG A 58 4.17 5.68 8.79
C ARG A 58 5.28 5.98 9.81
N THR A 59 6.03 7.06 9.58
CA THR A 59 7.12 7.50 10.45
C THR A 59 6.92 8.85 11.11
N VAL A 60 5.80 9.51 10.81
CA VAL A 60 5.36 10.76 11.44
C VAL A 60 4.10 10.54 12.26
N GLU A 61 3.97 11.27 13.37
CA GLU A 61 2.75 11.27 14.17
C GLU A 61 1.62 11.95 13.40
N SER A 62 0.63 11.16 12.98
CA SER A 62 -0.61 11.62 12.37
C SER A 62 -1.62 10.48 12.42
N GLU A 63 -2.86 10.79 12.82
CA GLU A 63 -3.96 9.82 12.81
C GLU A 63 -4.74 9.84 11.49
N GLU A 64 -4.43 10.77 10.58
CA GLU A 64 -5.15 10.89 9.31
C GLU A 64 -4.91 9.66 8.43
N ARG A 65 -5.98 9.06 7.91
CA ARG A 65 -5.84 7.88 7.04
C ARG A 65 -5.08 8.20 5.75
N VAL A 66 -5.29 9.41 5.21
CA VAL A 66 -4.66 9.88 3.98
C VAL A 66 -3.74 11.03 4.33
N GLU A 67 -2.44 10.78 4.23
CA GLU A 67 -1.41 11.78 4.48
C GLU A 67 -0.42 11.70 3.32
N VAL A 68 -0.34 12.76 2.52
CA VAL A 68 0.56 12.80 1.35
C VAL A 68 2.00 12.96 1.82
N GLY A 69 2.87 12.11 1.28
CA GLY A 69 4.29 12.08 1.55
C GLY A 69 4.96 10.92 0.82
N ALA A 70 6.27 10.87 0.91
CA ALA A 70 7.10 9.81 0.35
C ALA A 70 8.00 9.25 1.46
N SER A 71 9.30 9.12 1.19
CA SER A 71 10.30 8.62 2.15
C SER A 71 10.48 9.49 3.40
N ASP A 72 9.97 10.72 3.39
CA ASP A 72 9.95 11.63 4.53
C ASP A 72 8.89 11.24 5.59
N LYS A 73 7.85 10.50 5.19
CA LYS A 73 6.74 10.09 6.07
C LYS A 73 6.48 8.59 6.11
N TYR A 74 7.07 7.83 5.19
CA TYR A 74 6.78 6.40 5.03
C TYR A 74 8.02 5.57 4.72
N GLU A 75 8.06 4.36 5.28
CA GLU A 75 9.06 3.34 4.99
C GLU A 75 8.42 2.02 4.57
N ALA A 76 9.05 1.33 3.62
CA ALA A 76 8.67 -0.03 3.30
C ALA A 76 9.12 -0.99 4.43
N ARG A 77 8.17 -1.76 4.98
CA ARG A 77 8.44 -2.77 6.03
C ARG A 77 7.97 -4.16 5.64
N CYS A 78 8.72 -5.17 6.04
CA CYS A 78 8.28 -6.56 6.04
C CYS A 78 7.31 -6.82 7.20
N ARG A 79 6.63 -7.97 7.17
CA ARG A 79 5.67 -8.38 8.21
C ARG A 79 6.25 -8.37 9.62
N LYS A 80 7.53 -8.72 9.78
CA LYS A 80 8.20 -8.76 11.10
C LYS A 80 8.52 -7.36 11.64
N CYS A 81 8.81 -6.42 10.76
CA CYS A 81 9.28 -5.08 11.13
C CYS A 81 8.17 -4.04 11.14
N PHE A 82 7.00 -4.36 10.60
CA PHE A 82 5.84 -3.49 10.55
C PHE A 82 5.15 -3.41 11.92
N VAL A 83 4.73 -2.20 12.28
CA VAL A 83 3.93 -1.94 13.47
C VAL A 83 2.70 -1.12 13.05
N PRO A 84 1.47 -1.50 13.45
CA PRO A 84 0.23 -0.88 12.96
C PRO A 84 -0.11 0.46 13.63
N HIS A 85 0.88 1.34 13.75
CA HIS A 85 0.83 2.75 14.18
C HIS A 85 2.08 3.47 13.67
N SER A 86 2.30 4.77 13.95
CA SER A 86 3.56 5.46 13.60
C SER A 86 4.76 4.84 14.34
N ASP A 87 5.87 4.57 13.66
CA ASP A 87 7.12 4.08 14.25
C ASP A 87 8.25 5.05 13.91
N ALA A 88 9.27 5.16 14.77
CA ALA A 88 10.39 6.04 14.49
C ALA A 88 11.07 5.66 13.14
N PRO A 89 11.54 6.65 12.36
CA PRO A 89 12.32 6.37 11.16
C PRO A 89 13.52 5.46 11.46
N THR A 90 13.87 4.60 10.52
CA THR A 90 15.09 3.80 10.62
C THR A 90 16.29 4.72 10.48
N PRO A 91 17.24 4.70 11.44
CA PRO A 91 18.52 5.35 11.24
C PRO A 91 19.21 4.70 10.04
N LEU A 92 19.46 5.49 9.00
CA LEU A 92 20.22 5.07 7.82
C LEU A 92 21.71 4.92 8.16
#